data_AF-A0A9Q0DUU9-F1
#
_entry.id   AF-A0A9Q0DUU9-F1
#
_cell.length_a   1.000
_cell.length_b   1.000
_cell.length_c   1.000
_cell.angle_alpha   90.00
_cell.angle_beta   90.00
_cell.angle_gamma   90.00
#
_symmetry.space_group_name_H-M   'P 1'
#
loop_
_entity.id
_entity.type
_entity.pdbx_description
1 polymer ?
#
loop_
_entity_poly.entity_id
_entity_poly.type
_entity_poly.pdbx_seq_one_letter_code
_entity_poly.pdbx_strand_id
1 'polypeptide(L)'
;MAFLMKKMLGDKLASMTGGGNKEEPVAGGDGKETPESKGMSREEFEEYQKQLIEEKIQRDKEFATKKAERANLRVSLRDKYRLPDSSQDDATVEMAGDDLDLPEGLAKMVEEDEEEEEINDSFLGKIQNMDVDALKTKAQTTMTEVKQAAEEKCAVM
;
A
#
# COMPACT_ATOMS: atom_id res chain seq x y z
N MET A 1 -10.04 49.40 -30.14
CA MET A 1 -9.35 48.11 -30.23
C MET A 1 -8.77 47.59 -28.91
N ALA A 2 -8.87 48.31 -27.78
CA ALA A 2 -8.35 47.85 -26.47
C ALA A 2 -9.14 46.70 -25.83
N PHE A 3 -10.41 46.52 -26.21
CA PHE A 3 -11.26 45.46 -25.65
C PHE A 3 -10.91 44.05 -26.19
N LEU A 4 -10.41 43.98 -27.43
CA LEU A 4 -10.07 42.69 -28.07
C LEU A 4 -8.72 42.14 -27.57
N MET A 5 -7.77 43.01 -27.23
CA MET A 5 -6.47 42.60 -26.70
C MET A 5 -6.56 42.11 -25.24
N LYS A 6 -7.51 42.63 -24.44
CA LYS A 6 -7.69 42.18 -23.05
C LYS A 6 -8.25 40.76 -22.96
N LYS A 7 -9.10 40.34 -23.90
CA LYS A 7 -9.66 38.99 -23.94
C LYS A 7 -8.61 37.94 -24.33
N MET A 8 -7.75 38.27 -25.30
CA MET A 8 -6.66 37.39 -25.76
C MET A 8 -5.55 37.22 -24.70
N LEU A 9 -5.27 38.24 -23.90
CA LEU A 9 -4.27 38.16 -22.82
C LEU A 9 -4.80 37.41 -21.59
N GLY A 10 -6.10 37.50 -21.32
CA GLY A 10 -6.78 36.76 -20.26
C GLY A 10 -6.83 35.25 -20.50
N ASP A 11 -7.17 34.81 -21.71
CA ASP A 11 -7.29 33.39 -22.05
C ASP A 11 -5.92 32.66 -22.06
N LYS A 12 -4.84 33.35 -22.44
CA LYS A 12 -3.48 32.79 -22.37
C LYS A 12 -2.93 32.69 -20.95
N LEU A 13 -3.30 33.61 -20.05
CA LEU A 13 -2.90 33.52 -18.65
C LEU A 13 -3.66 32.39 -17.93
N ALA A 14 -4.96 32.25 -18.20
CA ALA A 14 -5.80 31.22 -17.61
C ALA A 14 -5.41 29.78 -18.00
N SER A 15 -4.86 29.59 -19.20
CA SER A 15 -4.41 28.28 -19.69
C SER A 15 -3.02 27.87 -19.22
N MET A 16 -2.21 28.79 -18.67
CA MET A 16 -0.86 28.49 -18.16
C MET A 16 -0.81 28.29 -16.64
N THR A 17 -1.86 28.70 -15.91
CA THR A 17 -1.94 28.61 -14.44
C THR A 17 -2.99 27.62 -13.93
N GLY A 18 -3.09 26.44 -14.56
CA GLY A 18 -3.75 25.25 -13.98
C GLY A 18 -5.11 25.51 -13.34
N GLY A 19 -6.16 25.50 -14.17
CA GLY A 19 -7.58 25.41 -13.83
C GLY A 19 -8.01 25.56 -12.36
N GLY A 20 -8.54 26.74 -12.03
CA GLY A 20 -9.25 26.99 -10.79
C GLY A 20 -10.45 27.90 -11.05
N ASN A 21 -11.64 27.31 -11.06
CA ASN A 21 -12.94 27.99 -11.09
C ASN A 21 -13.00 28.99 -9.92
N LYS A 22 -12.91 30.29 -10.20
CA LYS A 22 -13.17 31.35 -9.22
C LYS A 22 -14.64 31.74 -9.34
N GLU A 23 -15.46 31.14 -8.50
CA GLU A 23 -16.79 31.67 -8.20
C GLU A 23 -16.63 32.92 -7.32
N GLU A 24 -17.32 33.98 -7.72
CA GLU A 24 -17.49 35.23 -7.00
C GLU A 24 -18.11 34.99 -5.61
N PRO A 25 -17.80 35.84 -4.59
CA PRO A 25 -18.43 35.72 -3.29
C PRO A 25 -19.86 36.24 -3.37
N VAL A 26 -20.83 35.32 -3.46
CA VAL A 26 -22.23 35.63 -3.18
C VAL A 26 -22.38 35.88 -1.68
N ALA A 27 -22.66 37.12 -1.32
CA ALA A 27 -23.16 37.47 0.01
C ALA A 27 -24.55 36.84 0.19
N GLY A 28 -24.68 35.89 1.12
CA GLY A 28 -25.97 35.27 1.43
C GLY A 28 -25.87 34.13 2.45
N GLY A 29 -26.04 34.48 3.73
CA GLY A 29 -26.34 33.54 4.82
C GLY A 29 -25.14 32.76 5.36
N ASP A 30 -24.78 33.00 6.62
CA ASP A 30 -24.04 32.01 7.42
C ASP A 30 -24.91 30.74 7.53
N GLY A 31 -24.83 29.85 6.55
CA GLY A 31 -25.43 28.52 6.54
C GLY A 31 -24.70 27.57 7.51
N LYS A 32 -24.33 28.07 8.70
CA LYS A 32 -23.83 27.22 9.77
C LYS A 32 -25.03 26.44 10.30
N GLU A 33 -24.96 25.12 10.18
CA GLU A 33 -25.96 24.24 10.79
C GLU A 33 -26.10 24.60 12.27
N THR A 34 -27.34 24.75 12.72
CA THR A 34 -27.69 25.00 14.11
C THR A 34 -28.20 23.71 14.75
N PRO A 35 -28.11 23.55 16.08
CA PRO A 35 -28.66 22.37 16.78
C PRO A 35 -30.12 22.13 16.41
N GLU A 36 -30.89 23.21 16.31
CA GLU A 36 -32.30 23.23 15.93
C GLU A 36 -32.54 22.74 14.49
N SER A 37 -31.63 23.06 13.56
CA SER A 37 -31.73 22.60 12.17
C SER A 37 -31.46 21.10 11.99
N LYS A 38 -30.74 20.50 12.95
CA LYS A 38 -30.44 19.06 12.97
C LYS A 38 -31.40 18.26 13.87
N GLY A 39 -32.31 18.94 14.59
CA GLY A 39 -33.19 18.31 15.57
C GLY A 39 -32.47 17.72 16.79
N MET A 40 -31.25 18.20 17.07
CA MET A 40 -30.37 17.73 18.14
C MET A 40 -30.40 18.71 19.31
N SER A 41 -30.18 18.22 20.54
CA SER A 41 -29.90 19.13 21.65
C SER A 41 -28.58 19.87 21.40
N ARG A 42 -28.41 21.04 22.04
CA ARG A 42 -27.21 21.87 21.85
C ARG A 42 -25.93 21.11 22.18
N GLU A 43 -25.95 20.29 23.22
CA GLU A 43 -24.79 19.49 23.65
C GLU A 43 -24.46 18.39 22.63
N GLU A 44 -25.46 17.66 22.14
CA GLU A 44 -25.28 16.62 21.11
C GLU A 44 -24.74 17.20 19.78
N PHE A 45 -25.16 18.41 19.43
CA PHE A 45 -24.69 19.09 18.22
C PHE A 45 -23.22 19.51 18.32
N GLU A 46 -22.78 19.98 19.48
CA GLU A 46 -21.38 20.34 19.73
C GLU A 46 -20.46 19.10 19.72
N GLU A 47 -20.92 17.98 20.28
CA GLU A 47 -20.21 16.70 20.21
C GLU A 47 -20.11 16.16 18.78
N TYR A 48 -21.21 16.23 18.01
CA TYR A 48 -21.20 15.82 16.60
C TYR A 48 -20.20 16.64 15.77
N GLN A 49 -20.13 17.96 15.99
CA GLN A 49 -19.13 18.80 15.34
C GLN A 49 -17.70 18.41 15.73
N LYS A 50 -17.47 18.12 17.01
CA LYS A 50 -16.15 17.64 17.48
C LYS A 50 -15.77 16.32 16.81
N GLN A 51 -16.69 15.36 16.73
CA GLN A 51 -16.47 14.07 16.06
C GLN A 51 -16.11 14.24 14.59
N LEU A 52 -16.82 15.11 13.86
CA LEU A 52 -16.50 15.40 12.45
C LEU A 52 -15.10 16.00 12.28
N ILE A 53 -14.71 16.90 13.18
CA ILE A 53 -13.37 17.51 13.15
C ILE A 53 -12.30 16.47 13.49
N GLU A 54 -12.53 15.64 14.50
CA GLU A 54 -11.59 14.60 14.92
C GLU A 54 -11.41 13.53 13.85
N GLU A 55 -12.50 13.05 13.24
CA GLU A 55 -12.44 12.12 12.12
C GLU A 55 -11.70 12.72 10.92
N LYS A 56 -11.96 14.00 10.61
CA LYS A 56 -11.23 14.72 9.56
C LYS A 56 -9.74 14.79 9.88
N ILE A 57 -9.37 15.14 11.11
CA ILE A 57 -7.96 15.19 11.55
C ILE A 57 -7.32 13.82 11.41
N GLN A 58 -8.01 12.76 11.85
CA GLN A 58 -7.49 11.39 11.77
C GLN A 58 -7.29 10.95 10.32
N ARG A 59 -8.26 11.21 9.44
CA ARG A 59 -8.12 10.92 8.00
C ARG A 59 -7.01 11.73 7.34
N ASP A 60 -6.88 13.02 7.68
CA ASP A 60 -5.84 13.87 7.12
C ASP A 60 -4.44 13.39 7.58
N LYS A 61 -4.31 12.92 8.81
CA LYS A 61 -3.08 12.28 9.33
C LYS A 61 -2.74 11.00 8.56
N GLU A 62 -3.68 10.07 8.45
CA GLU A 62 -3.47 8.81 7.72
C GLU A 62 -3.15 9.04 6.24
N PHE A 63 -3.75 10.06 5.63
CA PHE A 63 -3.42 10.45 4.27
C PHE A 63 -2.01 11.01 4.17
N ALA A 64 -1.59 11.84 5.12
CA ALA A 64 -0.25 12.39 5.19
C ALA A 64 0.81 11.29 5.38
N THR A 65 0.59 10.33 6.29
CA THR A 65 1.52 9.21 6.52
C THR A 65 1.67 8.35 5.27
N LYS A 66 0.56 7.84 4.71
CA LYS A 66 0.59 7.03 3.48
C LYS A 66 1.24 7.74 2.30
N LYS A 67 1.05 9.07 2.20
CA LYS A 67 1.66 9.87 1.15
C LYS A 67 3.17 9.98 1.33
N ALA A 68 3.63 10.12 2.57
CA ALA A 68 5.04 10.18 2.92
C ALA A 68 5.73 8.82 2.78
N GLU A 69 5.13 7.72 3.25
CA GLU A 69 5.62 6.35 3.04
C GLU A 69 5.83 6.05 1.54
N ARG A 70 4.84 6.43 0.72
CA ARG A 70 4.94 6.24 -0.74
C ARG A 70 6.02 7.13 -1.36
N ALA A 71 6.25 8.33 -0.83
CA ALA A 71 7.34 9.20 -1.28
C ALA A 71 8.69 8.58 -0.89
N ASN A 72 8.83 8.07 0.34
CA ASN A 72 10.01 7.38 0.82
C ASN A 72 10.37 6.17 -0.07
N LEU A 73 9.39 5.31 -0.38
CA LEU A 73 9.58 4.20 -1.30
C LEU A 73 10.10 4.66 -2.68
N ARG A 74 9.54 5.76 -3.21
CA ARG A 74 9.97 6.32 -4.48
C ARG A 74 11.41 6.86 -4.43
N VAL A 75 11.82 7.48 -3.32
CA VAL A 75 13.20 7.96 -3.12
C VAL A 75 14.16 6.76 -3.08
N SER A 76 13.85 5.75 -2.26
CA SER A 76 14.67 4.53 -2.14
C SER A 76 14.84 3.78 -3.47
N LEU A 77 13.78 3.69 -4.28
CA LEU A 77 13.86 3.07 -5.61
C LEU A 77 14.72 3.91 -6.58
N ARG A 78 14.62 5.24 -6.52
CA ARG A 78 15.46 6.10 -7.36
C ARG A 78 16.94 5.93 -7.03
N ASP A 79 17.29 5.92 -5.76
CA ASP A 79 18.66 5.68 -5.31
C ASP A 79 19.17 4.30 -5.77
N LYS A 80 18.37 3.24 -5.53
CA LYS A 80 18.70 1.87 -5.95
C LYS A 80 19.01 1.76 -7.45
N TYR A 81 18.25 2.46 -8.29
CA TYR A 81 18.40 2.42 -9.75
C TYR A 81 19.19 3.61 -10.33
N ARG A 82 19.78 4.46 -9.48
CA ARG A 82 20.54 5.67 -9.87
C ARG A 82 19.75 6.60 -10.80
N LEU A 83 18.46 6.76 -10.52
CA LEU A 83 17.59 7.69 -11.23
C LEU A 83 17.72 9.10 -10.62
N PRO A 84 17.47 10.16 -11.39
CA PRO A 84 17.48 11.52 -10.85
C PRO A 84 16.45 11.72 -9.74
N ASP A 85 16.87 12.44 -8.70
CA ASP A 85 16.07 12.73 -7.52
C ASP A 85 14.83 13.58 -7.83
N SER A 86 13.86 13.50 -6.93
CA SER A 86 12.59 14.21 -7.06
C SER A 86 12.40 15.13 -5.87
N SER A 87 12.66 16.43 -6.08
CA SER A 87 12.47 17.47 -5.07
C SER A 87 11.09 17.47 -4.39
N GLN A 88 10.04 17.03 -5.11
CA GLN A 88 8.69 16.92 -4.55
C GLN A 88 8.55 15.75 -3.57
N ASP A 89 9.23 14.64 -3.85
CA ASP A 89 9.21 13.45 -2.99
C ASP A 89 10.06 13.72 -1.75
N ASP A 90 11.24 14.33 -1.91
CA ASP A 90 12.13 14.71 -0.81
C ASP A 90 11.44 15.67 0.17
N ALA A 91 10.77 16.70 -0.35
CA ALA A 91 10.00 17.62 0.49
C ALA A 91 8.83 16.93 1.21
N THR A 92 8.20 15.93 0.59
CA THR A 92 7.10 15.18 1.20
C THR A 92 7.58 14.29 2.34
N VAL A 93 8.76 13.69 2.18
CA VAL A 93 9.44 12.90 3.22
C VAL A 93 9.87 13.81 4.37
N GLU A 94 10.53 14.92 4.09
CA GLU A 94 11.01 15.88 5.11
C GLU A 94 9.85 16.47 5.94
N MET A 95 8.70 16.76 5.31
CA MET A 95 7.52 17.27 6.01
C MET A 95 6.91 16.26 6.99
N ALA A 96 7.11 14.97 6.77
CA ALA A 96 6.59 13.94 7.66
C ALA A 96 7.56 13.57 8.79
N GLY A 97 8.84 13.94 8.66
CA GLY A 97 9.88 13.67 9.67
C GLY A 97 10.53 12.29 9.49
N ASP A 98 11.17 11.81 10.55
CA ASP A 98 12.04 10.62 10.54
C ASP A 98 11.28 9.28 10.75
N ASP A 99 10.06 9.33 11.29
CA ASP A 99 9.22 8.15 11.56
C ASP A 99 8.36 7.79 10.34
N LEU A 100 9.00 7.33 9.25
CA LEU A 100 8.31 6.80 8.09
C LEU A 100 8.60 5.31 7.92
N ASP A 101 7.68 4.49 8.41
CA ASP A 101 7.74 3.05 8.27
C ASP A 101 7.51 2.58 6.83
N LEU A 102 7.94 1.36 6.53
CA LEU A 102 7.58 0.70 5.28
C LEU A 102 6.05 0.47 5.25
N PRO A 103 5.37 0.74 4.12
CA PRO A 103 3.94 0.46 3.98
C PRO A 103 3.61 -0.96 4.44
N GLU A 104 2.61 -1.12 5.30
CA GLU A 104 2.25 -2.42 5.92
C GLU A 104 2.09 -3.57 4.92
N GLY A 105 1.50 -3.29 3.75
CA GLY A 105 1.34 -4.30 2.71
C GLY A 105 2.66 -4.79 2.13
N LEU A 106 3.68 -3.93 2.06
CA LEU A 106 5.03 -4.32 1.65
C LEU A 106 5.74 -5.08 2.78
N ALA A 107 5.59 -4.64 4.02
CA ALA A 107 6.17 -5.33 5.18
C ALA A 107 5.66 -6.78 5.26
N LYS A 108 4.35 -6.98 5.11
CA LYS A 108 3.74 -8.32 5.12
C LYS A 108 4.25 -9.23 3.99
N MET A 109 4.45 -8.70 2.79
CA MET A 109 5.00 -9.50 1.68
C MET A 109 6.45 -9.94 1.94
N VAL A 110 7.24 -9.10 2.62
CA VAL A 110 8.62 -9.48 3.02
C VAL A 110 8.59 -10.58 4.06
N GLU A 111 7.70 -10.51 5.06
CA GLU A 111 7.54 -11.57 6.07
C GLU A 111 7.11 -12.90 5.43
N GLU A 112 6.15 -12.87 4.49
CA GLU A 112 5.71 -14.07 3.77
C GLU A 112 6.83 -14.69 2.91
N ASP A 113 7.62 -13.87 2.22
CA ASP A 113 8.78 -14.35 1.43
C ASP A 113 9.86 -14.98 2.33
N GLU A 114 10.12 -14.42 3.52
CA GLU A 114 11.08 -14.98 4.49
C GLU A 114 10.64 -16.37 4.98
N GLU A 115 9.34 -16.56 5.30
CA GLU A 115 8.80 -17.86 5.69
C GLU A 115 8.93 -18.91 4.56
N GLU A 116 8.68 -18.51 3.31
CA GLU A 116 8.83 -19.40 2.15
C GLU A 116 10.30 -19.79 1.91
N GLU A 117 11.24 -18.85 2.03
CA GLU A 117 12.69 -19.12 1.92
C GLU A 117 13.16 -20.07 3.03
N GLU A 118 12.72 -19.89 4.28
CA GLU A 118 13.07 -20.79 5.39
C GLU A 118 12.54 -22.22 5.20
N ILE A 119 11.33 -22.37 4.65
CA ILE A 119 10.74 -23.68 4.32
C ILE A 119 11.52 -24.34 3.17
N ASN A 120 11.90 -23.56 2.16
CA ASN A 120 12.64 -24.04 1.01
C ASN A 120 14.08 -24.45 1.38
N ASP A 121 14.79 -23.64 2.17
CA ASP A 121 16.12 -23.98 2.70
C ASP A 121 16.07 -25.20 3.62
N SER A 122 15.02 -25.35 4.43
CA SER A 122 14.82 -26.52 5.27
C SER A 122 14.52 -27.80 4.47
N PHE A 123 13.81 -27.70 3.35
CA PHE A 123 13.45 -28.85 2.50
C PHE A 123 14.59 -29.23 1.55
N LEU A 124 15.16 -28.27 0.82
CA LEU A 124 16.32 -28.50 -0.07
C LEU A 124 17.57 -28.85 0.72
N GLY A 125 17.80 -28.22 1.87
CA GLY A 125 18.88 -28.57 2.79
C GLY A 125 18.76 -29.99 3.34
N LYS A 126 17.52 -30.49 3.55
CA LYS A 126 17.28 -31.91 3.89
C LYS A 126 17.56 -32.84 2.71
N ILE A 127 17.21 -32.45 1.49
CA ILE A 127 17.46 -33.26 0.28
C ILE A 127 18.96 -33.35 -0.03
N GLN A 128 19.73 -32.28 0.15
CA GLN A 128 21.19 -32.30 -0.05
C GLN A 128 21.91 -33.25 0.92
N ASN A 129 21.36 -33.46 2.11
CA ASN A 129 21.89 -34.38 3.12
C ASN A 129 21.30 -35.80 3.04
N MET A 130 20.34 -36.05 2.14
CA MET A 130 19.81 -37.39 1.89
C MET A 130 20.61 -38.05 0.76
N ASP A 131 21.29 -39.15 1.09
CA ASP A 131 21.99 -39.97 0.12
C ASP A 131 21.01 -40.50 -0.94
N VAL A 132 21.12 -39.97 -2.16
CA VAL A 132 20.29 -40.33 -3.31
C VAL A 132 20.41 -41.81 -3.64
N ASP A 133 21.57 -42.42 -3.38
CA ASP A 133 21.78 -43.85 -3.58
C ASP A 133 21.01 -44.67 -2.54
N ALA A 134 20.99 -44.25 -1.27
CA ALA A 134 20.18 -44.89 -0.23
C ALA A 134 18.67 -44.80 -0.51
N LEU A 135 18.19 -43.67 -1.05
CA LEU A 135 16.80 -43.51 -1.48
C LEU A 135 16.47 -44.45 -2.65
N LYS A 136 17.35 -44.53 -3.65
CA LYS A 136 17.20 -45.40 -4.81
C LYS A 136 17.20 -46.89 -4.41
N THR A 137 18.10 -47.29 -3.51
CA THR A 137 18.11 -48.66 -2.98
C THR A 137 16.83 -48.95 -2.22
N LYS A 138 16.39 -48.09 -1.29
CA LYS A 138 15.13 -48.28 -0.56
C LYS A 138 13.91 -48.37 -1.50
N ALA A 139 13.85 -47.52 -2.52
CA ALA A 139 12.77 -47.53 -3.51
C ALA A 139 12.79 -48.82 -4.36
N GLN A 140 13.96 -49.30 -4.78
CA GLN A 140 14.09 -50.59 -5.47
C GLN A 140 13.70 -51.75 -4.58
N THR A 141 14.15 -51.77 -3.32
CA THR A 141 13.85 -52.83 -2.36
C THR A 141 12.34 -52.90 -2.08
N THR A 142 11.70 -51.75 -1.83
CA THR A 142 10.24 -51.70 -1.64
C THR A 142 9.46 -52.10 -2.89
N MET A 143 9.91 -51.73 -4.09
CA MET A 143 9.30 -52.21 -5.33
C MET A 143 9.41 -53.73 -5.46
N THR A 144 10.57 -54.32 -5.15
CA THR A 144 10.76 -55.77 -5.20
C THR A 144 9.96 -56.50 -4.13
N GLU A 145 9.88 -55.95 -2.92
CA GLU A 145 9.10 -56.51 -1.80
C GLU A 145 7.60 -56.46 -2.10
N VAL A 146 7.08 -55.35 -2.63
CA VAL A 146 5.67 -55.24 -3.04
C VAL A 146 5.37 -56.21 -4.17
N LYS A 147 6.29 -56.37 -5.12
CA LYS A 147 6.14 -57.32 -6.23
C LYS A 147 6.13 -58.76 -5.72
N GLN A 148 7.04 -59.14 -4.82
CA GLN A 148 7.08 -60.47 -4.21
C GLN A 148 5.85 -60.72 -3.35
N ALA A 149 5.42 -59.76 -2.52
CA ALA A 149 4.21 -59.88 -1.72
C ALA A 149 2.94 -60.01 -2.57
N ALA A 150 2.91 -59.40 -3.76
CA ALA A 150 1.83 -59.57 -4.72
C ALA A 150 1.88 -60.94 -5.41
N GLU A 151 3.07 -61.41 -5.79
CA GLU A 151 3.29 -62.74 -6.38
C GLU A 151 2.94 -63.87 -5.41
N GLU A 152 3.34 -63.77 -4.14
CA GLU A 152 3.00 -64.73 -3.08
C GLU A 152 1.49 -64.78 -2.81
N LYS A 153 0.80 -63.63 -2.83
CA LYS A 153 -0.66 -63.57 -2.68
C LYS A 153 -1.42 -64.13 -3.89
N CYS A 154 -0.82 -64.10 -5.08
CA CYS A 154 -1.41 -64.68 -6.29
C CYS A 154 -1.13 -66.18 -6.46
N ALA A 155 -0.07 -66.72 -5.85
CA ALA A 155 0.28 -68.15 -5.91
C ALA A 155 -0.54 -69.05 -4.96
N VAL A 156 -1.33 -68.46 -4.04
CA VAL A 156 -2.16 -69.18 -3.06
C VAL A 156 -3.65 -69.22 -3.47
N MET A 157 -4.01 -68.72 -4.68
CA MET A 157 -5.31 -68.95 -5.32
C MET A 157 -5.22 -70.06 -6.37
#